data_AF-A0A4Q6Y0Z2-F1
#
_entry.id   AF-A0A4Q6Y0Z2-F1
#
_cell.length_a   1.000
_cell.length_b   1.000
_cell.length_c   1.000
_cell.angle_alpha   90.00
_cell.angle_beta   90.00
_cell.angle_gamma   90.00
#
_symmetry.space_group_name_H-M   'P 1'
#
loop_
_entity.id
_entity.type
_entity.pdbx_description
1 polymer ?
#
loop_
_entity_poly.entity_id
_entity_poly.type
_entity_poly.pdbx_seq_one_letter_code
_entity_poly.pdbx_strand_id
1 'polypeptide(L)' 'MTIADATWVRWASATFTGARHTLWLTGAAGPALDRWLADLPEAELSVRESLVADLRIVAVARTGEQARITLEALTVEA' A
#
# COMPACT_ATOMS: atom_id res chain seq x y z
N MET A 1 8.36 8.92 -7.45
CA MET A 1 7.53 7.72 -7.25
C MET A 1 6.15 8.01 -7.81
N THR A 2 5.52 7.04 -8.45
CA THR A 2 4.23 7.17 -9.14
C THR A 2 3.39 5.92 -8.92
N ILE A 3 2.07 6.07 -8.82
CA ILE A 3 1.13 4.94 -8.85
C ILE A 3 0.99 4.51 -10.31
N ALA A 4 1.33 3.27 -10.62
CA ALA A 4 1.21 2.69 -11.95
C ALA A 4 -0.18 2.09 -12.18
N ASP A 5 -0.76 1.46 -11.16
CA ASP A 5 -2.10 0.89 -11.21
C ASP A 5 -2.66 0.71 -9.78
N ALA A 6 -3.97 0.55 -9.67
CA ALA A 6 -4.66 0.28 -8.42
C ALA A 6 -5.94 -0.52 -8.65
N THR A 7 -6.18 -1.53 -7.82
CA THR A 7 -7.44 -2.27 -7.79
C THR A 7 -7.90 -2.46 -6.35
N TRP A 8 -9.17 -2.83 -6.20
CA TRP A 8 -9.73 -3.16 -4.90
C TRP A 8 -10.85 -4.19 -5.04
N VAL A 9 -11.10 -4.90 -3.95
CA VAL A 9 -12.24 -5.80 -3.80
C VAL A 9 -12.92 -5.56 -2.47
N ARG A 10 -14.24 -5.77 -2.42
CA ARG A 10 -14.97 -5.79 -1.16
C ARG A 10 -14.40 -6.88 -0.25
N TRP A 11 -14.31 -6.57 1.04
CA TRP A 11 -13.82 -7.48 2.06
C TRP A 11 -14.69 -7.37 3.31
N ALA A 12 -14.85 -8.48 4.02
CA ALA A 12 -15.49 -8.50 5.32
C ALA A 12 -14.89 -9.61 6.19
N SER A 13 -15.02 -9.44 7.50
CA SER A 13 -14.75 -10.44 8.54
C SER A 13 -16.01 -10.65 9.39
N ALA A 14 -15.89 -11.35 10.52
CA ALA A 14 -16.99 -11.51 11.47
C ALA A 14 -17.41 -10.18 12.14
N THR A 15 -16.51 -9.19 12.21
CA THR A 15 -16.74 -7.95 12.98
C THR A 15 -16.58 -6.67 12.15
N PHE A 16 -16.03 -6.75 10.94
CA PHE A 16 -15.75 -5.58 10.12
C PHE A 16 -16.11 -5.78 8.65
N THR A 17 -16.56 -4.72 8.01
CA THR A 17 -16.73 -4.61 6.56
C THR A 17 -15.78 -3.56 6.01
N GLY A 18 -15.40 -3.69 4.75
CA GLY A 18 -14.62 -2.69 4.05
C GLY A 18 -14.06 -3.20 2.73
N ALA A 19 -12.79 -2.89 2.46
CA ALA A 19 -12.16 -3.20 1.18
C ALA A 19 -10.68 -3.56 1.35
N ARG A 20 -10.20 -4.45 0.49
CA ARG A 20 -8.79 -4.75 0.30
C ARG A 20 -8.33 -4.13 -1.00
N HIS A 21 -7.30 -3.28 -0.90
CA HIS A 21 -6.74 -2.53 -2.00
C HIS A 21 -5.39 -3.11 -2.38
N THR A 22 -5.10 -3.19 -3.67
CA THR A 22 -3.77 -3.51 -4.19
C THR A 22 -3.29 -2.33 -5.01
N LEU A 23 -2.10 -1.83 -4.70
CA LEU A 23 -1.48 -0.69 -5.37
C LEU A 23 -0.17 -1.15 -5.99
N TRP A 24 0.05 -0.81 -7.26
CA TRP A 24 1.33 -1.01 -7.91
C TRP A 24 2.01 0.35 -8.11
N LEU A 25 3.18 0.51 -7.52
CA LEU A 25 3.96 1.73 -7.60
C LEU A 25 5.23 1.51 -8.42
N THR A 26 5.73 2.57 -9.04
CA THR A 26 7.05 2.63 -9.67
C THR A 26 7.83 3.84 -9.16
N GLY A 27 9.14 3.71 -9.09
CA GLY A 27 10.01 4.79 -8.62
C GLY A 27 11.48 4.52 -8.86
N ALA A 28 12.32 5.53 -8.62
CA ALA A 28 13.76 5.37 -8.63
C ALA A 28 14.20 4.49 -7.46
N ALA A 29 15.01 3.48 -7.74
CA ALA A 29 15.67 2.68 -6.71
C ALA A 29 16.74 3.52 -6.01
N GLY A 30 16.83 3.39 -4.69
CA GLY A 30 17.87 4.05 -3.91
C GLY A 30 17.47 4.33 -2.46
N PRO A 31 18.38 4.96 -1.69
CA PRO A 31 18.23 5.09 -0.25
C PRO A 31 17.01 5.89 0.22
N ALA A 32 16.51 6.80 -0.62
CA ALA A 32 15.29 7.56 -0.33
C ALA A 32 14.04 6.66 -0.39
N LEU A 33 13.96 5.80 -1.41
CA LEU A 33 12.88 4.83 -1.54
C LEU A 33 12.94 3.80 -0.41
N ASP A 34 14.13 3.30 -0.08
CA ASP A 34 14.28 2.28 0.97
C ASP A 34 13.83 2.79 2.34
N ARG A 35 14.15 4.05 2.67
CA ARG A 35 13.66 4.69 3.90
C ARG A 35 12.14 4.87 3.87
N TRP A 36 11.61 5.40 2.77
CA TRP A 36 10.17 5.57 2.64
C TRP A 36 9.41 4.25 2.78
N LEU A 37 9.92 3.15 2.20
CA LEU A 37 9.35 1.82 2.35
C LEU A 37 9.47 1.29 3.80
N ALA A 38 10.56 1.59 4.50
CA ALA A 38 10.73 1.17 5.89
C ALA A 38 9.73 1.88 6.83
N ASP A 39 9.40 3.14 6.56
CA ASP A 39 8.50 3.94 7.39
C ASP A 39 7.01 3.69 7.07
N LEU A 40 6.72 3.13 5.88
CA LEU A 40 5.36 3.01 5.36
C LEU A 40 4.42 2.14 6.21
N PRO A 41 4.81 0.96 6.74
CA PRO A 41 3.89 0.12 7.53
C PRO A 41 3.38 0.79 8.81
N GLU A 42 4.17 1.71 9.37
CA GLU A 42 3.82 2.46 10.59
C GLU A 42 3.19 3.83 10.27
N ALA A 43 2.95 4.13 9.00
CA ALA A 43 2.42 5.41 8.59
C ALA A 43 0.91 5.51 8.88
N GLU A 44 0.51 6.56 9.59
CA GLU A 44 -0.90 6.89 9.76
C GLU A 44 -1.47 7.49 8.48
N LEU A 45 -2.27 6.71 7.77
CA LEU A 45 -2.94 7.14 6.54
C LEU A 45 -4.39 7.54 6.82
N SER A 46 -4.70 8.82 6.60
CA SER A 46 -6.07 9.31 6.66
C SER A 46 -6.80 9.02 5.35
N VAL A 47 -7.86 8.22 5.42
CA VAL A 47 -8.76 7.93 4.29
C VAL A 47 -10.15 8.48 4.64
N ARG A 48 -10.83 9.10 3.68
CA ARG A 48 -12.20 9.58 3.91
C ARG A 48 -13.14 8.38 4.07
N GLU A 49 -14.01 8.45 5.07
CA GLU A 49 -15.10 7.48 5.31
C GLU A 49 -14.63 6.05 5.66
N SER A 50 -13.34 5.83 5.89
CA SER A 50 -12.78 4.52 6.24
C SER A 50 -11.48 4.66 7.01
N LEU A 51 -11.13 3.62 7.78
CA LEU A 51 -9.88 3.52 8.51
C LEU A 51 -8.96 2.49 7.85
N VAL A 52 -7.67 2.80 7.69
CA VAL A 52 -6.67 1.82 7.25
C VAL A 52 -6.34 0.92 8.44
N ALA A 53 -6.82 -0.31 8.40
CA ALA A 53 -6.61 -1.31 9.44
C ALA A 53 -5.29 -2.05 9.30
N ASP A 54 -4.78 -2.18 8.07
CA ASP A 54 -3.49 -2.80 7.77
C ASP A 54 -2.90 -2.18 6.50
N LEU A 55 -1.59 -2.02 6.46
CA LEU A 55 -0.85 -1.58 5.27
C LEU A 55 0.48 -2.32 5.23
N ARG A 56 0.71 -3.01 4.12
CA ARG A 56 1.91 -3.84 3.97
C ARG A 56 2.51 -3.78 2.59
N ILE A 57 3.82 -3.94 2.55
CA ILE A 57 4.57 -4.14 1.33
C ILE A 57 4.52 -5.62 0.97
N VAL A 58 3.87 -5.94 -0.14
CA VAL A 58 3.74 -7.32 -0.63
C VAL A 58 4.99 -7.74 -1.40
N ALA A 59 5.53 -6.86 -2.23
CA ALA A 59 6.70 -7.15 -3.04
C ALA A 59 7.47 -5.87 -3.40
N VAL A 60 8.79 -6.00 -3.55
CA VAL A 60 9.67 -4.98 -4.10
C VAL A 60 10.59 -5.64 -5.12
N ALA A 61 10.41 -5.33 -6.39
CA ALA A 61 11.30 -5.77 -7.46
C ALA A 61 12.16 -4.59 -7.91
N ARG A 62 13.49 -4.74 -7.91
CA ARG A 62 14.44 -3.72 -8.36
C ARG A 62 15.07 -4.16 -9.67
N THR A 63 15.16 -3.26 -10.64
CA THR A 63 15.79 -3.48 -11.95
C THR A 63 16.56 -2.23 -12.34
N GLY A 64 17.89 -2.29 -12.21
CA GLY A 64 18.75 -1.13 -12.39
C GLY A 64 18.37 -0.01 -11.43
N GLU A 65 18.11 1.18 -11.98
CA GLU A 65 17.73 2.37 -11.22
C GLU A 65 16.23 2.48 -10.96
N GLN A 66 15.42 1.47 -11.32
CA GLN A 66 13.98 1.46 -11.09
C GLN A 66 13.57 0.38 -10.09
N ALA A 67 12.51 0.67 -9.34
CA ALA A 67 11.83 -0.25 -8.46
C ALA A 67 10.34 -0.31 -8.79
N ARG A 68 9.78 -1.50 -8.78
CA ARG A 68 8.34 -1.78 -8.82
C ARG A 68 7.92 -2.34 -7.46
N ILE A 69 6.91 -1.72 -6.87
CA ILE A 69 6.44 -2.04 -5.52
C ILE A 69 4.98 -2.46 -5.62
N THR A 70 4.63 -3.54 -4.92
CA THR A 70 3.24 -3.93 -4.71
C THR A 70 2.91 -3.70 -3.25
N LEU A 71 1.88 -2.91 -2.98
CA LEU A 71 1.33 -2.69 -1.65
C LEU A 71 -0.05 -3.31 -1.54
N GLU A 72 -0.40 -3.74 -0.34
CA GLU A 72 -1.77 -4.09 0.02
C GLU A 72 -2.19 -3.26 1.22
N ALA A 73 -3.38 -2.66 1.12
CA ALA A 73 -4.00 -1.93 2.23
C ALA A 73 -5.36 -2.53 2.53
N LEU A 74 -5.66 -2.73 3.81
CA LEU A 74 -6.97 -3.11 4.29
C LEU A 74 -7.64 -1.89 4.89
N THR A 75 -8.85 -1.60 4.42
CA THR A 75 -9.69 -0.55 4.98
C THR A 75 -10.94 -1.14 5.60
N VAL A 76 -11.38 -0.57 6.72
CA VAL A 76 -12.66 -0.87 7.37
C VAL A 76 -13.53 0.38 7.41
N GLU A 77 -14.82 0.19 7.25
CA GLU A 77 -15.82 1.26 7.37
C GLU A 77 -15.86 1.77 8.83
N ALA A 78 -15.95 3.09 9.00
CA ALA A 78 -15.96 3.74 10.31
C ALA A 78 -17.36 3.78 10.93
#